data_AF-A0A9P8J3D3-F1
#
_entry.id   AF-A0A9P8J3D3-F1
#
_cell.length_a   1.000
_cell.length_b   1.000
_cell.length_c   1.000
_cell.angle_alpha   90.00
_cell.angle_beta   90.00
_cell.angle_gamma   90.00
#
_symmetry.space_group_name_H-M   'P 1'
#
loop_
_entity.id
_entity.type
_entity.pdbx_description
1 polymer ?
#
loop_
_entity_poly.entity_id
_entity_poly.type
_entity_poly.pdbx_seq_one_letter_code
_entity_poly.pdbx_strand_id
1 'polypeptide(L)'
;MQFSISTVLSVLAATAVALPTEKVLQKRGTISATPHVEYSSSVGVLGCKIDTNRVAYWPMSVGCDNMCVKVSYQDRSLHLLRVDQSGGAYDMSYDAWNTLVTGKNATIDPTMGGGVDMEYESVDMDECSHLLQNSDGKLGFSAANSMNFIASCLSEPESWVAKNYGLWNIYNPICTNGVDVQCTLDLAVSNQPSCGNSTLGINTPLTGQNVTNIAYGTGARVAAA
;
A
#
# COMPACT_ATOMS: atom_id res chain seq x y z
N MET A 1 -37.62 42.08 -55.80
CA MET A 1 -37.54 41.77 -54.36
C MET A 1 -37.37 40.27 -54.21
N GLN A 2 -36.14 39.78 -54.08
CA GLN A 2 -35.83 38.42 -53.64
C GLN A 2 -34.53 38.52 -52.83
N PHE A 3 -34.61 38.28 -51.53
CA PHE A 3 -33.48 38.31 -50.61
C PHE A 3 -32.90 36.89 -50.50
N SER A 4 -31.62 36.74 -50.81
CA SER A 4 -30.84 35.54 -50.50
C SER A 4 -30.49 35.54 -49.00
N ILE A 5 -30.82 34.47 -48.30
CA ILE A 5 -30.43 34.24 -46.91
C ILE A 5 -29.19 33.34 -46.92
N SER A 6 -28.04 33.90 -46.54
CA SER A 6 -26.82 33.14 -46.24
C SER A 6 -26.92 32.56 -44.84
N THR A 7 -26.86 31.23 -44.73
CA THR A 7 -26.79 30.52 -43.44
C THR A 7 -25.33 30.45 -42.99
N VAL A 8 -25.00 31.12 -41.87
CA VAL A 8 -23.69 31.00 -41.22
C VAL A 8 -23.77 29.86 -40.20
N LEU A 9 -23.06 28.77 -40.45
CA LEU A 9 -22.87 27.68 -39.48
C LEU A 9 -21.69 28.03 -38.57
N SER A 10 -21.95 28.36 -37.31
CA SER A 10 -20.91 28.50 -36.28
C SER A 10 -20.60 27.14 -35.66
N VAL A 11 -19.39 26.64 -35.88
CA VAL A 11 -18.87 25.44 -35.21
C VAL A 11 -18.24 25.87 -33.89
N LEU A 12 -18.89 25.53 -32.76
CA LEU A 12 -18.27 25.65 -31.44
C LEU A 12 -17.29 24.48 -31.23
N ALA A 13 -15.99 24.78 -31.24
CA ALA A 13 -14.98 23.83 -30.79
C ALA A 13 -15.04 23.72 -29.26
N ALA A 14 -15.46 22.57 -28.75
CA ALA A 14 -15.38 22.25 -27.33
C ALA A 14 -13.92 21.98 -26.97
N THR A 15 -13.26 22.95 -26.34
CA THR A 15 -11.96 22.73 -25.71
C THR A 15 -12.17 21.88 -24.44
N ALA A 16 -11.71 20.63 -24.47
CA ALA A 16 -11.60 19.82 -23.26
C ALA A 16 -10.55 20.47 -22.34
N VAL A 17 -11.01 21.17 -21.31
CA VAL A 17 -10.14 21.67 -20.26
C VAL A 17 -9.80 20.48 -19.37
N ALA A 18 -8.55 20.02 -19.42
CA ALA A 18 -8.04 19.06 -18.45
C ALA A 18 -8.12 19.73 -17.07
N LEU A 19 -9.01 19.23 -16.20
CA LEU A 19 -9.04 19.64 -14.81
C LEU A 19 -7.71 19.24 -14.17
N PRO A 20 -7.10 20.09 -13.33
CA PRO A 20 -5.93 19.69 -12.58
C PRO A 20 -6.31 18.51 -11.70
N THR A 21 -5.68 17.35 -11.90
CA THR A 21 -5.64 16.29 -10.91
C THR A 21 -5.15 16.90 -9.61
N GLU A 22 -5.98 16.86 -8.56
CA GLU A 22 -5.60 17.35 -7.23
C GLU A 22 -4.31 16.66 -6.83
N LYS A 23 -3.20 17.40 -6.87
CA LYS A 23 -1.94 16.90 -6.34
C LYS A 23 -2.15 16.68 -4.85
N VAL A 24 -2.04 15.43 -4.41
CA VAL A 24 -1.90 15.08 -2.99
C VAL A 24 -0.90 16.07 -2.38
N LEU A 25 -1.34 16.80 -1.35
CA LEU A 25 -0.46 17.72 -0.64
C LEU A 25 0.73 16.90 -0.12
N GLN A 26 1.89 17.08 -0.74
CA GLN A 26 3.08 16.32 -0.41
C GLN A 26 3.54 16.68 1.00
N LYS A 27 3.21 15.81 1.95
CA LYS A 27 3.69 15.92 3.32
C LYS A 27 5.14 15.47 3.36
N ARG A 28 6.01 16.30 3.90
CA ARG A 28 7.45 16.06 4.02
C ARG A 28 7.91 16.30 5.45
N GLY A 29 9.02 15.70 5.85
CA GLY A 29 9.68 16.05 7.09
C GLY A 29 10.81 15.10 7.47
N THR A 30 11.48 15.44 8.57
CA THR A 30 12.52 14.62 9.17
C THR A 30 11.92 13.64 10.18
N ILE A 31 12.39 12.40 10.18
CA ILE A 31 11.99 11.33 11.09
C ILE A 31 13.24 10.66 11.69
N SER A 32 13.14 10.15 12.91
CA SER A 32 14.13 9.21 13.43
C SER A 32 13.66 7.79 13.11
N ALA A 33 14.21 7.22 12.05
CA ALA A 33 13.79 5.95 11.49
C ALA A 33 14.49 4.76 12.16
N THR A 34 13.73 3.75 12.60
CA THR A 34 14.28 2.51 13.19
C THR A 34 13.98 1.26 12.34
N PRO A 35 14.80 0.20 12.43
CA PRO A 35 14.54 -1.06 11.74
C PRO A 35 13.43 -1.87 12.44
N HIS A 36 12.46 -2.34 11.66
CA HIS A 36 11.36 -3.20 12.09
C HIS A 36 11.48 -4.59 11.44
N VAL A 37 11.44 -5.64 12.25
CA VAL A 37 11.67 -7.01 11.77
C VAL A 37 10.39 -7.65 11.29
N GLU A 38 9.30 -7.52 12.05
CA GLU A 38 8.09 -8.30 11.85
C GLU A 38 7.15 -7.60 10.86
N TYR A 39 6.77 -8.28 9.78
CA TYR A 39 5.72 -7.73 8.94
C TYR A 39 4.36 -7.72 9.68
N SER A 40 3.73 -6.56 9.69
CA SER A 40 2.36 -6.35 10.19
C SER A 40 1.62 -5.32 9.34
N SER A 41 0.29 -5.31 9.47
CA SER A 41 -0.56 -4.30 8.86
C SER A 41 -1.83 -4.08 9.68
N SER A 42 -2.01 -2.85 10.19
CA SER A 42 -3.20 -2.41 10.92
C SER A 42 -4.44 -2.22 10.05
N VAL A 43 -4.25 -2.11 8.74
CA VAL A 43 -5.36 -1.98 7.76
C VAL A 43 -5.64 -3.28 7.00
N GLY A 44 -4.91 -4.35 7.32
CA GLY A 44 -5.14 -5.68 6.75
C GLY A 44 -4.55 -5.90 5.36
N VAL A 45 -3.51 -5.16 4.96
CA VAL A 45 -2.74 -5.45 3.74
C VAL A 45 -2.04 -6.79 3.89
N LEU A 46 -2.12 -7.61 2.85
CA LEU A 46 -1.57 -8.96 2.81
C LEU A 46 -0.10 -8.92 2.38
N GLY A 47 0.79 -9.35 3.27
CA GLY A 47 2.24 -9.35 3.02
C GLY A 47 2.66 -10.26 1.88
N CYS A 48 1.91 -11.35 1.62
CA CYS A 48 2.14 -12.21 0.47
C CYS A 48 1.77 -11.58 -0.89
N LYS A 49 1.22 -10.36 -0.89
CA LYS A 49 0.83 -9.63 -2.09
C LYS A 49 1.66 -8.35 -2.30
N ILE A 50 2.66 -8.09 -1.47
CA ILE A 50 3.54 -6.90 -1.54
C ILE A 50 5.00 -7.28 -1.21
N ASP A 51 5.95 -6.41 -1.56
CA ASP A 51 7.32 -6.54 -1.03
C ASP A 51 7.40 -6.10 0.43
N THR A 52 7.40 -7.07 1.35
CA THR A 52 7.49 -6.82 2.79
C THR A 52 8.85 -6.28 3.24
N ASN A 53 9.86 -6.22 2.36
CA ASN A 53 11.14 -5.56 2.63
C ASN A 53 11.08 -4.04 2.40
N ARG A 54 9.94 -3.52 1.94
CA ARG A 54 9.73 -2.12 1.58
C ARG A 54 8.46 -1.56 2.23
N VAL A 55 8.33 -1.75 3.54
CA VAL A 55 7.17 -1.30 4.32
C VAL A 55 7.58 -0.23 5.33
N ALA A 56 6.70 0.74 5.56
CA ALA A 56 6.81 1.76 6.59
C ALA A 56 5.73 1.57 7.67
N TYR A 57 6.13 1.72 8.93
CA TYR A 57 5.30 1.60 10.13
C TYR A 57 5.36 2.93 10.87
N TRP A 58 4.33 3.77 10.72
CA TRP A 58 4.36 5.15 11.20
C TRP A 58 3.44 5.36 12.39
N PRO A 59 3.68 6.36 13.26
CA PRO A 59 2.86 6.54 14.46
C PRO A 59 1.44 7.03 14.17
N MET A 60 1.19 7.47 12.93
CA MET A 60 -0.10 8.02 12.51
C MET A 60 -0.93 6.96 11.79
N SER A 61 -2.25 7.13 11.78
CA SER A 61 -3.18 6.26 11.05
C SER A 61 -2.91 6.24 9.55
N VAL A 62 -2.96 5.05 8.95
CA VAL A 62 -2.88 4.84 7.50
C VAL A 62 -4.10 5.47 6.83
N GLY A 63 -3.89 6.24 5.76
CA GLY A 63 -4.97 6.87 4.99
C GLY A 63 -5.20 6.19 3.65
N CYS A 64 -6.22 6.65 2.92
CA CYS A 64 -6.66 6.06 1.65
C CYS A 64 -5.86 6.52 0.41
N ASP A 65 -5.03 7.57 0.57
CA ASP A 65 -4.27 8.20 -0.53
C ASP A 65 -2.76 8.36 -0.26
N ASN A 66 -2.31 8.18 0.97
CA ASN A 66 -0.95 8.52 1.41
C ASN A 66 -0.17 7.31 1.89
N MET A 67 -0.34 6.18 1.21
CA MET A 67 0.34 4.92 1.56
C MET A 67 1.71 4.79 0.89
N CYS A 68 2.03 5.57 -0.16
CA CYS A 68 3.35 5.55 -0.77
C CYS A 68 4.23 6.68 -0.26
N VAL A 69 5.42 6.33 0.21
CA VAL A 69 6.32 7.27 0.87
C VAL A 69 7.72 7.05 0.35
N LYS A 70 8.41 8.13 0.00
CA LYS A 70 9.82 8.12 -0.31
C LYS A 70 10.60 8.48 0.94
N VAL A 71 11.51 7.61 1.38
CA VAL A 71 12.43 7.89 2.48
C VAL A 71 13.83 8.00 1.94
N SER A 72 14.56 9.01 2.38
CA SER A 72 15.91 9.33 1.90
C SER A 72 16.89 9.49 3.05
N TYR A 73 18.08 8.93 2.87
CA TYR A 73 19.22 9.10 3.77
C TYR A 73 20.47 9.37 2.93
N GLN A 74 21.10 10.52 3.16
CA GLN A 74 22.20 11.00 2.33
C GLN A 74 21.79 11.04 0.84
N ASP A 75 22.53 10.35 -0.03
CA ASP A 75 22.33 10.25 -1.47
C ASP A 75 21.40 9.09 -1.88
N ARG A 76 20.88 8.31 -0.92
CA ARG A 76 20.07 7.12 -1.16
C ARG A 76 18.61 7.38 -0.84
N SER A 77 17.71 6.77 -1.61
CA SER A 77 16.28 6.82 -1.36
C SER A 77 15.58 5.52 -1.71
N LEU A 78 14.53 5.18 -0.97
CA LEU A 78 13.63 4.07 -1.24
C LEU A 78 12.18 4.52 -1.18
N HIS A 79 11.34 3.89 -2.00
CA HIS A 79 9.90 3.94 -1.85
C HIS A 79 9.45 2.83 -0.92
N LEU A 80 8.52 3.14 -0.02
CA LEU A 80 7.96 2.23 0.97
C LEU A 80 6.44 2.32 0.97
N LEU A 81 5.78 1.20 1.21
CA LEU A 81 4.34 1.14 1.47
C LEU A 81 4.08 1.30 2.97
N ARG A 82 3.37 2.35 3.34
CA ARG A 82 2.88 2.59 4.68
C ARG A 82 1.56 1.87 4.88
N VAL A 83 1.62 0.67 5.46
CA VAL A 83 0.45 -0.21 5.64
C VAL A 83 0.17 -0.52 7.10
N ASP A 84 0.95 0.06 8.02
CA ASP A 84 0.79 -0.18 9.43
C ASP A 84 0.97 1.09 10.26
N GLN A 85 0.37 1.05 11.45
CA GLN A 85 0.50 2.07 12.45
C GLN A 85 1.36 1.52 13.59
N SER A 86 2.49 2.18 13.84
CA SER A 86 3.34 1.85 14.98
C SER A 86 2.74 2.36 16.30
N GLY A 87 3.29 1.88 17.42
CA GLY A 87 2.95 2.38 18.76
C GLY A 87 3.54 3.75 19.12
N GLY A 88 4.12 4.49 18.16
CA GLY A 88 4.68 5.83 18.40
C GLY A 88 6.00 6.13 17.69
N ALA A 89 6.63 5.15 17.03
CA ALA A 89 7.90 5.31 16.33
C ALA A 89 7.75 5.42 14.81
N TYR A 90 8.74 5.98 14.13
CA TYR A 90 8.83 5.85 12.68
C TYR A 90 9.71 4.65 12.39
N ASP A 91 9.11 3.52 12.05
CA ASP A 91 9.85 2.32 11.70
C ASP A 91 9.67 1.98 10.23
N MET A 92 10.55 1.13 9.72
CA MET A 92 10.46 0.55 8.38
C MET A 92 11.03 -0.85 8.38
N SER A 93 10.70 -1.65 7.38
CA SER A 93 11.27 -3.00 7.23
C SER A 93 12.78 -2.97 7.39
N TYR A 94 13.33 -3.94 8.14
CA TYR A 94 14.74 -3.99 8.45
C TYR A 94 15.63 -3.89 7.20
N ASP A 95 15.24 -4.54 6.10
CA ASP A 95 15.96 -4.43 4.83
C ASP A 95 15.99 -3.01 4.26
N ALA A 96 14.88 -2.27 4.31
CA ALA A 96 14.80 -0.89 3.85
C ALA A 96 15.71 0.02 4.68
N TRP A 97 15.63 -0.11 6.01
CA TRP A 97 16.49 0.64 6.92
C TRP A 97 17.97 0.33 6.65
N ASN A 98 18.33 -0.94 6.53
CA ASN A 98 19.71 -1.36 6.26
C ASN A 98 20.20 -0.81 4.92
N THR A 99 19.38 -0.90 3.88
CA THR A 99 19.71 -0.40 2.54
C THR A 99 19.92 1.11 2.54
N LEU A 100 19.09 1.87 3.24
CA LEU A 100 19.27 3.32 3.37
C LEU A 100 20.54 3.65 4.15
N VAL A 101 20.80 2.98 5.27
CA VAL A 101 21.96 3.28 6.12
C VAL A 101 23.28 2.86 5.46
N THR A 102 23.36 1.67 4.88
CA THR A 102 24.61 1.03 4.43
C THR A 102 24.79 0.98 2.92
N GLY A 103 23.70 1.15 2.15
CA GLY A 103 23.69 0.89 0.72
C GLY A 103 23.61 -0.60 0.35
N LYS A 104 23.37 -1.50 1.31
CA LYS A 104 23.24 -2.96 1.10
C LYS A 104 21.95 -3.49 1.70
N ASN A 105 21.36 -4.49 1.06
CA ASN A 105 20.25 -5.25 1.63
C ASN A 105 20.69 -5.98 2.90
N ALA A 106 19.79 -6.11 3.88
CA ALA A 106 20.07 -6.79 5.16
C ALA A 106 20.35 -8.29 4.96
N THR A 107 19.85 -8.91 3.89
CA THR A 107 20.18 -10.30 3.54
C THR A 107 21.61 -10.49 3.02
N ILE A 108 22.31 -9.40 2.68
CA ILE A 108 23.67 -9.43 2.11
C ILE A 108 24.70 -8.95 3.12
N ASP A 109 24.45 -7.80 3.76
CA ASP A 109 25.36 -7.19 4.73
C ASP A 109 24.54 -6.61 5.89
N PRO A 110 24.07 -7.45 6.82
CA PRO A 110 23.22 -7.02 7.92
C PRO A 110 24.00 -6.15 8.90
N THR A 111 23.47 -4.97 9.19
CA THR A 111 23.95 -4.07 10.24
C THR A 111 22.92 -3.96 11.35
N MET A 112 23.37 -3.75 12.58
CA MET A 112 22.51 -3.45 13.72
C MET A 112 22.63 -1.97 14.09
N GLY A 113 21.52 -1.36 14.47
CA GLY A 113 21.45 0.03 14.91
C GLY A 113 20.10 0.40 15.52
N GLY A 114 19.76 1.68 15.45
CA GLY A 114 18.51 2.21 15.98
C GLY A 114 18.06 3.42 15.17
N GLY A 115 17.49 4.42 15.84
CA GLY A 115 17.03 5.65 15.22
C GLY A 115 18.13 6.35 14.43
N VAL A 116 17.86 6.59 13.14
CA VAL A 116 18.69 7.39 12.24
C VAL A 116 17.82 8.49 11.65
N ASP A 117 18.30 9.73 11.69
CA ASP A 117 17.57 10.85 11.11
C ASP A 117 17.54 10.73 9.58
N MET A 118 16.33 10.69 9.02
CA MET A 118 16.05 10.55 7.59
C MET A 118 14.97 11.53 7.17
N GLU A 119 14.96 11.87 5.88
CA GLU A 119 13.89 12.68 5.29
C GLU A 119 12.83 11.77 4.68
N TYR A 120 11.56 12.11 4.83
CA TYR A 120 10.48 11.46 4.12
C TYR A 120 9.62 12.45 3.34
N GLU A 121 8.97 11.92 2.31
CA GLU A 121 7.98 12.59 1.49
C GLU A 121 6.83 11.62 1.18
N SER A 122 5.60 12.05 1.37
CA SER A 122 4.43 11.37 0.79
C SER A 122 4.41 11.65 -0.71
N VAL A 123 4.42 10.59 -1.50
CA VAL A 123 4.48 10.65 -2.96
C VAL A 123 3.26 9.96 -3.56
N ASP A 124 3.12 10.04 -4.89
CA ASP A 124 2.04 9.36 -5.59
C ASP A 124 2.12 7.85 -5.39
N MET A 125 0.97 7.19 -5.25
CA MET A 125 0.89 5.74 -5.10
C MET A 125 1.50 4.98 -6.27
N ASP A 126 1.48 5.56 -7.47
CA ASP A 126 2.08 4.96 -8.66
C ASP A 126 3.60 4.79 -8.52
N GLU A 127 4.26 5.60 -7.70
CA GLU A 127 5.70 5.43 -7.41
C GLU A 127 5.98 4.14 -6.61
N CYS A 128 5.00 3.60 -5.90
CA CYS A 128 5.08 2.32 -5.18
C CYS A 128 4.47 1.14 -5.95
N SER A 129 4.02 1.32 -7.19
CA SER A 129 3.40 0.24 -7.99
C SER A 129 4.29 -1.00 -8.12
N HIS A 130 5.61 -0.80 -8.22
CA HIS A 130 6.61 -1.87 -8.28
C HIS A 130 6.74 -2.71 -6.99
N LEU A 131 6.13 -2.26 -5.87
CA LEU A 131 6.08 -2.99 -4.60
C LEU A 131 4.87 -3.92 -4.50
N LEU A 132 3.93 -3.82 -5.44
CA LEU A 132 2.75 -4.68 -5.52
C LEU A 132 3.10 -5.95 -6.28
N GLN A 133 2.77 -7.11 -5.71
CA GLN A 133 3.06 -8.42 -6.31
C GLN A 133 1.86 -9.02 -7.05
N ASN A 134 0.67 -8.43 -6.89
CA ASN A 134 -0.51 -8.87 -7.61
C ASN A 134 -0.42 -8.50 -9.09
N SER A 135 -0.79 -9.44 -9.96
CA SER A 135 -0.77 -9.25 -11.41
C SER A 135 -1.77 -8.21 -11.92
N ASP A 136 -2.79 -7.87 -11.13
CA ASP A 136 -3.79 -6.86 -11.45
C ASP A 136 -3.39 -5.44 -10.99
N GLY A 137 -2.21 -5.29 -10.38
CA GLY A 137 -1.72 -4.00 -9.88
C GLY A 137 -2.48 -3.46 -8.67
N LYS A 138 -3.36 -4.26 -8.05
CA LYS A 138 -4.16 -3.84 -6.91
C LYS A 138 -3.46 -4.11 -5.58
N LEU A 139 -3.68 -3.22 -4.62
CA LEU A 139 -3.23 -3.45 -3.25
C LEU A 139 -4.14 -4.49 -2.57
N GLY A 140 -3.51 -5.57 -2.09
CA GLY A 140 -4.22 -6.73 -1.55
C GLY A 140 -4.56 -6.63 -0.08
N PHE A 141 -5.84 -6.77 0.25
CA PHE A 141 -6.33 -6.74 1.63
C PHE A 141 -7.04 -8.03 2.03
N SER A 142 -7.00 -8.36 3.32
CA SER A 142 -7.80 -9.43 3.92
C SER A 142 -9.27 -9.08 3.88
N ALA A 143 -10.08 -9.86 3.16
CA ALA A 143 -11.52 -9.66 3.04
C ALA A 143 -12.24 -9.72 4.40
N ALA A 144 -11.75 -10.54 5.33
CA ALA A 144 -12.38 -10.71 6.63
C ALA A 144 -11.98 -9.60 7.63
N ASN A 145 -10.76 -9.05 7.52
CA ASN A 145 -10.17 -8.22 8.58
C ASN A 145 -9.83 -6.78 8.16
N SER A 146 -10.10 -6.36 6.93
CA SER A 146 -9.82 -4.98 6.45
C SER A 146 -11.08 -4.09 6.31
N MET A 147 -12.27 -4.63 6.57
CA MET A 147 -13.53 -4.01 6.13
C MET A 147 -13.79 -2.62 6.71
N ASN A 148 -13.35 -2.31 7.92
CA ASN A 148 -13.49 -0.96 8.48
C ASN A 148 -12.68 0.06 7.68
N PHE A 149 -11.45 -0.28 7.30
CA PHE A 149 -10.60 0.59 6.48
C PHE A 149 -11.15 0.71 5.06
N ILE A 150 -11.50 -0.41 4.43
CA ILE A 150 -12.01 -0.41 3.05
C ILE A 150 -13.33 0.34 2.94
N ALA A 151 -14.27 0.16 3.88
CA ALA A 151 -15.52 0.91 3.88
C ALA A 151 -15.28 2.41 4.07
N SER A 152 -14.32 2.80 4.93
CA SER A 152 -13.91 4.20 5.07
C SER A 152 -13.35 4.76 3.77
N CYS A 153 -12.45 4.06 3.10
CA CYS A 153 -11.88 4.54 1.83
C CYS A 153 -12.91 4.58 0.71
N LEU A 154 -13.87 3.66 0.67
CA LEU A 154 -14.96 3.69 -0.32
C LEU A 154 -15.92 4.89 -0.10
N SER A 155 -15.95 5.48 1.09
CA SER A 155 -16.66 6.75 1.33
C SER A 155 -15.91 7.97 0.78
N GLU A 156 -14.64 7.79 0.40
CA GLU A 156 -13.78 8.75 -0.30
C GLU A 156 -13.53 8.21 -1.71
N PRO A 157 -14.53 8.25 -2.63
CA PRO A 157 -14.50 7.52 -3.89
C PRO A 157 -13.36 7.94 -4.82
N GLU A 158 -12.81 9.13 -4.61
CA GLU A 158 -11.68 9.64 -5.37
C GLU A 158 -10.32 9.14 -4.87
N SER A 159 -10.27 8.53 -3.68
CA SER A 159 -9.04 8.00 -3.11
C SER A 159 -8.46 6.85 -3.93
N TRP A 160 -7.14 6.71 -3.89
CA TRP A 160 -6.41 5.67 -4.61
C TRP A 160 -6.85 4.28 -4.15
N VAL A 161 -7.01 4.05 -2.84
CA VAL A 161 -7.49 2.77 -2.31
C VAL A 161 -8.88 2.44 -2.82
N ALA A 162 -9.83 3.39 -2.85
CA ALA A 162 -11.18 3.14 -3.37
C ALA A 162 -11.17 2.64 -4.83
N LYS A 163 -10.20 3.09 -5.62
CA LYS A 163 -10.04 2.74 -7.04
C LYS A 163 -9.18 1.50 -7.27
N ASN A 164 -8.25 1.18 -6.37
CA ASN A 164 -7.17 0.20 -6.60
C ASN A 164 -7.02 -0.88 -5.51
N TYR A 165 -8.03 -1.11 -4.68
CA TYR A 165 -8.04 -2.22 -3.74
C TYR A 165 -8.49 -3.53 -4.40
N GLY A 166 -8.01 -4.65 -3.84
CA GLY A 166 -8.64 -5.95 -4.01
C GLY A 166 -8.78 -6.65 -2.65
N LEU A 167 -9.75 -7.55 -2.57
CA LEU A 167 -10.04 -8.33 -1.37
C LEU A 167 -9.73 -9.80 -1.64
N TRP A 168 -9.07 -10.46 -0.69
CA TRP A 168 -8.77 -11.88 -0.74
C TRP A 168 -9.25 -12.57 0.52
N ASN A 169 -9.75 -13.80 0.41
CA ASN A 169 -10.19 -14.61 1.55
C ASN A 169 -9.00 -15.22 2.34
N ILE A 170 -7.93 -14.43 2.48
CA ILE A 170 -6.78 -14.73 3.32
C ILE A 170 -7.04 -14.07 4.67
N TYR A 171 -6.97 -14.87 5.73
CA TYR A 171 -7.45 -14.48 7.05
C TYR A 171 -6.52 -13.46 7.72
N ASN A 172 -5.20 -13.61 7.63
CA ASN A 172 -4.26 -12.76 8.35
C ASN A 172 -3.25 -12.05 7.43
N PRO A 173 -2.69 -10.90 7.86
CA PRO A 173 -1.72 -10.13 7.07
C PRO A 173 -0.46 -10.91 6.69
N ILE A 174 -0.01 -11.85 7.53
CA ILE A 174 1.17 -12.69 7.29
C ILE A 174 0.89 -13.90 6.36
N CYS A 175 -0.33 -14.02 5.86
CA CYS A 175 -0.77 -15.04 4.90
C CYS A 175 -0.53 -16.50 5.32
N THR A 176 -0.72 -16.81 6.60
CA THR A 176 -0.60 -18.17 7.15
C THR A 176 -1.93 -18.92 7.22
N ASN A 177 -3.06 -18.20 7.12
CA ASN A 177 -4.40 -18.79 7.19
C ASN A 177 -5.34 -18.22 6.12
N GLY A 178 -6.30 -19.03 5.70
CA GLY A 178 -7.33 -18.70 4.72
C GLY A 178 -7.16 -19.45 3.41
N VAL A 179 -7.74 -18.89 2.36
CA VAL A 179 -7.63 -19.39 0.99
C VAL A 179 -7.40 -18.23 0.03
N ASP A 180 -6.55 -18.45 -0.97
CA ASP A 180 -6.22 -17.43 -1.97
C ASP A 180 -7.29 -17.33 -3.05
N VAL A 181 -8.45 -16.83 -2.63
CA VAL A 181 -9.62 -16.59 -3.48
C VAL A 181 -9.94 -15.11 -3.40
N GLN A 182 -10.03 -14.46 -4.57
CA GLN A 182 -10.45 -13.07 -4.65
C GLN A 182 -11.94 -12.95 -4.29
N CYS A 183 -12.27 -11.92 -3.52
CA CYS A 183 -13.62 -11.61 -3.08
C CYS A 183 -14.11 -10.31 -3.75
N THR A 184 -15.41 -10.17 -3.87
CA THR A 184 -16.08 -8.97 -4.37
C THR A 184 -16.88 -8.31 -3.26
N LEU A 185 -16.98 -6.99 -3.28
CA LEU A 185 -17.72 -6.21 -2.30
C LEU A 185 -18.74 -5.32 -3.01
N ASP A 186 -19.97 -5.36 -2.53
CA ASP A 186 -21.02 -4.41 -2.87
C ASP A 186 -21.67 -3.92 -1.58
N LEU A 187 -21.29 -2.73 -1.14
CA LEU A 187 -21.78 -2.12 0.10
C LEU A 187 -23.27 -1.74 0.05
N ALA A 188 -23.88 -1.69 -1.14
CA ALA A 188 -25.34 -1.52 -1.26
C ALA A 188 -26.10 -2.82 -0.93
N VAL A 189 -25.41 -3.97 -0.99
CA VAL A 189 -25.99 -5.30 -0.72
C VAL A 189 -25.58 -5.80 0.66
N SER A 190 -24.30 -5.68 1.03
CA SER A 190 -23.74 -6.24 2.27
C SER A 190 -22.48 -5.52 2.71
N ASN A 191 -22.26 -5.43 4.02
CA ASN A 191 -20.99 -4.99 4.60
C ASN A 191 -19.92 -6.10 4.63
N GLN A 192 -20.25 -7.31 4.17
CA GLN A 192 -19.35 -8.45 4.09
C GLN A 192 -19.03 -8.80 2.62
N PRO A 193 -17.75 -8.98 2.26
CA PRO A 193 -17.37 -9.45 0.92
C PRO A 193 -17.88 -10.86 0.61
N SER A 194 -18.20 -11.11 -0.65
CA SER A 194 -18.51 -12.43 -1.18
C SER A 194 -17.27 -13.04 -1.83
N CYS A 195 -16.91 -14.26 -1.42
CA CYS A 195 -15.72 -14.98 -1.89
C CYS A 195 -16.10 -16.20 -2.75
N GLY A 196 -17.12 -16.04 -3.61
CA GLY A 196 -17.68 -17.11 -4.41
C GLY A 196 -18.26 -18.23 -3.55
N ASN A 197 -17.79 -19.47 -3.77
CA ASN A 197 -18.22 -20.65 -3.00
C ASN A 197 -17.43 -20.83 -1.68
N SER A 198 -16.47 -19.95 -1.38
CA SER A 198 -15.68 -20.02 -0.15
C SER A 198 -16.35 -19.26 0.99
N THR A 199 -16.42 -19.88 2.16
CA THR A 199 -16.84 -19.19 3.39
C THR A 199 -15.85 -18.09 3.73
N LEU A 200 -16.33 -16.84 3.84
CA LEU A 200 -15.54 -15.70 4.28
C LEU A 200 -14.90 -15.96 5.65
N GLY A 201 -13.62 -15.63 5.81
CA GLY A 201 -12.92 -15.73 7.08
C GLY A 201 -12.58 -17.17 7.48
N ILE A 202 -12.52 -18.09 6.52
CA ILE A 202 -12.00 -19.43 6.77
C ILE A 202 -10.58 -19.34 7.34
N ASN A 203 -10.30 -20.12 8.39
CA ASN A 203 -9.03 -20.06 9.12
C ASN A 203 -8.19 -21.34 8.92
N THR A 204 -8.32 -21.98 7.76
CA THR A 204 -7.50 -23.15 7.41
C THR A 204 -6.06 -22.72 7.12
N PRO A 205 -5.04 -23.56 7.41
CA PRO A 205 -3.66 -23.22 7.05
C PRO A 205 -3.52 -22.94 5.56
N LEU A 206 -2.92 -21.80 5.23
CA LEU A 206 -2.56 -21.43 3.86
C LEU A 206 -1.10 -21.85 3.61
N THR A 207 -0.82 -22.40 2.44
CA THR A 207 0.53 -22.85 2.06
C THR A 207 0.96 -22.21 0.75
N GLY A 208 2.28 -22.07 0.55
CA GLY A 208 2.86 -21.55 -0.69
C GLY A 208 2.87 -20.02 -0.82
N GLN A 209 2.44 -19.28 0.21
CA GLN A 209 2.39 -17.81 0.23
C GLN A 209 3.02 -17.23 1.50
N ASN A 210 4.10 -17.87 1.95
CA ASN A 210 4.72 -17.54 3.22
C ASN A 210 5.33 -16.14 3.17
N VAL A 211 4.94 -15.29 4.12
CA VAL A 211 5.65 -14.02 4.38
C VAL A 211 6.92 -14.33 5.16
N THR A 212 8.03 -13.72 4.76
CA THR A 212 9.32 -13.87 5.44
C THR A 212 9.80 -12.54 5.98
N ASN A 213 10.32 -12.58 7.20
CA ASN A 213 11.08 -11.49 7.81
C ASN A 213 12.59 -11.76 7.66
N ILE A 214 13.41 -10.76 7.97
CA ILE A 214 14.86 -10.93 8.07
C ILE A 214 15.23 -10.83 9.54
N ALA A 215 15.76 -11.90 10.12
CA ALA A 215 16.20 -11.94 11.51
C ALA A 215 17.29 -10.89 11.75
N TYR A 216 17.06 -10.05 12.74
CA TYR A 216 17.84 -8.84 12.99
C TYR A 216 19.33 -9.13 13.18
N GLY A 217 20.19 -8.40 12.46
CA GLY A 217 21.64 -8.54 12.55
C GLY A 217 22.22 -9.82 11.93
N THR A 218 21.40 -10.72 11.38
CA THR A 218 21.87 -12.02 10.86
C THR A 218 21.78 -12.17 9.35
N GLY A 219 20.88 -11.41 8.70
CA GLY A 219 20.55 -11.57 7.28
C GLY A 219 19.75 -12.84 6.95
N ALA A 220 19.46 -13.69 7.93
CA ALA A 220 18.70 -14.91 7.74
C ALA A 220 17.22 -14.62 7.52
N ARG A 221 16.61 -15.26 6.52
CA ARG A 221 15.16 -15.23 6.30
C ARG A 221 14.49 -16.16 7.29
N VAL A 222 13.48 -15.65 7.99
CA VAL A 222 12.65 -16.41 8.94
C VAL A 222 11.18 -16.24 8.57
N ALA A 223 10.36 -17.25 8.86
CA ALA A 223 8.92 -17.12 8.65
C ALA A 223 8.36 -15.99 9.53
N ALA A 224 7.44 -15.20 9.00
CA ALA A 224 6.67 -14.28 9.81
C ALA A 224 5.76 -15.06 10.77
N ALA A 225 5.60 -14.54 11.99
CA ALA A 225 4.84 -15.14 13.07
C ALA A 225 3.82 -14.16 13.62
#